data_AF-A0A959RL55-F1
#
_entry.id   AF-A0A959RL55-F1
#
_cell.length_a   1.000
_cell.length_b   1.000
_cell.length_c   1.000
_cell.angle_alpha   90.00
_cell.angle_beta   90.00
_cell.angle_gamma   90.00
#
_symmetry.space_group_name_H-M   'P 1'
#
loop_
_entity.id
_entity.type
_entity.pdbx_description
1 polymer ?
#
loop_
_entity_poly.entity_id
_entity_poly.type
_entity_poly.pdbx_seq_one_letter_code
_entity_poly.pdbx_strand_id
1 'polypeptide(L)'
;MSSINLIDAFQDFKEAENIDRPTMMKVVEDVFKTLLRKKYTSDDNFDVIVNAEKGDLEIIRRRMIVEDGKVEDPLVEIAYSDAIKIEPDYEVGEELYEPIDLY
;
A
#
# COMPACT_ATOMS: atom_id res chain seq x y z
N MET A 1 -1.82 0.54 -22.86
CA MET A 1 -1.61 1.82 -22.15
C MET A 1 -0.55 1.54 -21.12
N SER A 2 0.55 2.28 -21.19
CA SER A 2 1.88 1.89 -20.72
C SER A 2 1.90 1.59 -19.23
N SER A 3 1.88 0.30 -18.87
CA SER A 3 2.46 -0.17 -17.62
C SER A 3 3.91 0.31 -17.67
N ILE A 4 4.23 1.38 -16.95
CA ILE A 4 5.63 1.68 -16.62
C ILE A 4 6.09 0.38 -15.98
N ASN A 5 6.88 -0.40 -16.71
CA ASN A 5 7.40 -1.65 -16.22
C ASN A 5 8.47 -1.21 -15.22
N LEU A 6 8.03 -0.91 -14.00
CA LEU A 6 8.87 -0.38 -12.93
C LEU A 6 10.09 -1.28 -12.77
N ILE A 7 9.91 -2.58 -12.97
CA ILE A 7 10.95 -3.61 -13.08
C ILE A 7 12.05 -3.25 -14.09
N ASP A 8 11.70 -2.83 -15.31
CA ASP A 8 12.68 -2.46 -16.35
C ASP A 8 13.42 -1.18 -15.95
N ALA A 9 12.70 -0.18 -15.43
CA ALA A 9 13.32 1.04 -14.91
C ALA A 9 14.24 0.75 -13.70
N PHE A 10 13.92 -0.25 -12.89
CA PHE A 10 14.74 -0.68 -11.74
C PHE A 10 15.97 -1.48 -12.16
N GLN A 11 15.86 -2.35 -13.17
CA GLN A 11 17.01 -3.06 -13.73
C GLN A 11 18.00 -2.05 -14.32
N ASP A 12 17.50 -1.09 -15.09
CA ASP A 12 18.31 -0.02 -15.68
C ASP A 12 19.00 0.83 -14.59
N PHE A 13 18.29 1.18 -13.51
CA PHE A 13 18.85 2.00 -12.42
C PHE A 13 19.91 1.26 -11.60
N LYS A 14 19.68 -0.05 -11.34
CA LYS A 14 20.64 -0.89 -10.63
C LYS A 14 21.95 -1.05 -11.41
N GLU A 15 21.85 -1.27 -12.72
CA GLU A 15 23.04 -1.42 -13.57
C GLU A 15 23.79 -0.10 -13.75
N ALA A 16 23.07 1.02 -13.84
CA ALA A 16 23.67 2.35 -14.01
C ALA A 16 24.44 2.83 -12.77
N GLU A 17 23.86 2.64 -11.58
CA GLU A 17 24.35 3.26 -10.34
C GLU A 17 25.09 2.29 -9.40
N ASN A 18 25.20 1.01 -9.77
CA ASN A 18 25.84 -0.05 -8.96
C ASN A 18 25.30 -0.12 -7.52
N ILE A 19 23.97 0.04 -7.40
CA ILE A 19 23.26 0.08 -6.12
C ILE A 19 22.93 -1.33 -5.66
N ASP A 20 23.10 -1.60 -4.37
CA ASP A 20 22.74 -2.87 -3.75
C ASP A 20 21.22 -3.02 -3.57
N ARG A 21 20.73 -4.27 -3.60
CA ARG A 21 19.28 -4.56 -3.54
C ARG A 21 18.56 -3.91 -2.35
N PRO A 22 19.11 -3.89 -1.11
CA PRO A 22 18.46 -3.25 0.04
C PRO A 22 18.23 -1.75 -0.17
N THR A 23 19.24 -1.04 -0.69
CA THR A 23 19.13 0.40 -0.97
C THR A 23 18.09 0.67 -2.04
N MET A 24 18.04 -0.15 -3.09
CA MET A 24 17.03 -0.05 -4.13
C MET A 24 15.61 -0.25 -3.58
N MET A 25 15.38 -1.29 -2.77
CA MET A 25 14.06 -1.55 -2.15
C MET A 25 13.58 -0.34 -1.34
N LYS A 26 14.48 0.27 -0.56
CA LYS A 26 14.17 1.45 0.24
C LYS A 26 13.79 2.66 -0.62
N VAL A 27 14.52 2.90 -1.72
CA VAL A 27 14.19 4.01 -2.64
C VAL A 27 12.80 3.81 -3.25
N VAL A 28 12.47 2.59 -3.65
CA VAL A 28 11.15 2.27 -4.20
C VAL A 28 10.06 2.51 -3.17
N GLU A 29 10.24 1.99 -1.95
CA GLU A 29 9.32 2.20 -0.84
C GLU A 29 9.08 3.70 -0.59
N ASP A 30 10.14 4.51 -0.53
CA ASP A 30 10.07 5.96 -0.29
C ASP A 30 9.34 6.71 -1.41
N VAL A 31 9.52 6.31 -2.68
CA VAL A 31 8.81 6.88 -3.82
C VAL A 31 7.31 6.59 -3.71
N PHE A 32 6.93 5.33 -3.47
CA PHE A 32 5.52 4.97 -3.36
C PHE A 32 4.85 5.60 -2.15
N LYS A 33 5.51 5.62 -0.98
CA LYS A 33 5.04 6.36 0.20
C LYS A 33 4.82 7.84 -0.10
N THR A 34 5.71 8.45 -0.89
CA THR A 34 5.54 9.84 -1.32
C THR A 34 4.34 10.03 -2.25
N LEU A 35 4.08 9.09 -3.15
CA LEU A 35 2.89 9.11 -4.01
C LEU A 35 1.61 8.93 -3.18
N LEU A 36 1.62 8.01 -2.22
CA LEU A 36 0.51 7.76 -1.29
C LEU A 36 0.20 9.00 -0.46
N ARG A 37 1.21 9.64 0.15
CA ARG A 37 1.04 10.93 0.85
C ARG A 37 0.44 12.00 -0.05
N LYS A 38 0.84 12.09 -1.32
CA LYS A 38 0.28 13.06 -2.26
C LYS A 38 -1.19 12.78 -2.60
N LYS A 39 -1.58 11.51 -2.69
CA LYS A 39 -2.94 11.10 -3.08
C LYS A 39 -3.91 11.09 -1.90
N TYR A 40 -3.46 10.62 -0.75
CA TYR A 40 -4.28 10.35 0.45
C TYR A 40 -3.96 11.26 1.63
N THR A 41 -3.03 12.22 1.49
CA THR A 41 -2.60 13.17 2.55
C THR A 41 -1.80 12.53 3.70
N SER A 42 -1.95 11.22 3.91
CA SER A 42 -1.13 10.41 4.82
C SER A 42 -0.77 9.05 4.17
N ASP A 43 0.35 8.47 4.60
CA ASP A 43 0.76 7.09 4.30
C ASP A 43 0.77 6.18 5.54
N ASP A 44 0.31 6.67 6.71
CA ASP A 44 0.45 5.98 8.00
C ASP A 44 -0.30 4.64 8.07
N ASN A 45 -1.28 4.47 7.20
CA ASN A 45 -2.10 3.27 7.11
C ASN A 45 -1.85 2.47 5.83
N PHE A 46 -0.74 2.71 5.14
CA PHE A 46 -0.34 1.95 3.97
C PHE A 46 0.98 1.23 4.20
N ASP A 47 0.96 -0.08 4.04
CA ASP A 47 2.13 -0.93 4.03
C ASP A 47 2.54 -1.20 2.58
N VAL A 48 3.77 -0.79 2.23
CA VAL A 48 4.34 -1.03 0.90
C VAL A 48 5.28 -2.23 1.00
N ILE A 49 4.88 -3.35 0.41
CA ILE A 49 5.62 -4.61 0.43
C ILE A 49 6.29 -4.77 -0.93
N VAL A 50 7.63 -4.75 -0.95
CA VAL A 50 8.42 -4.89 -2.18
C VAL A 50 9.02 -6.29 -2.26
N ASN A 51 8.71 -7.04 -3.32
CA ASN A 51 9.32 -8.31 -3.61
C ASN A 51 10.46 -8.13 -4.62
N ALA A 52 11.70 -8.06 -4.12
CA ALA A 52 12.88 -7.86 -4.96
C ALA A 52 13.28 -9.08 -5.81
N GLU A 53 12.70 -10.25 -5.58
CA GLU A 53 12.98 -11.47 -6.35
C GLU A 53 12.08 -11.55 -7.59
N LYS A 54 10.80 -11.24 -7.42
CA LYS A 54 9.81 -11.23 -8.51
C LYS A 54 9.71 -9.88 -9.22
N GLY A 55 10.12 -8.80 -8.56
CA GLY A 55 9.90 -7.43 -9.03
C GLY A 55 8.48 -6.93 -8.77
N ASP A 56 7.70 -7.67 -7.98
CA ASP A 56 6.33 -7.30 -7.63
C ASP A 56 6.32 -6.33 -6.44
N LEU A 57 5.36 -5.42 -6.44
CA LEU A 57 5.10 -4.52 -5.33
C LEU A 57 3.63 -4.60 -4.99
N GLU A 58 3.35 -4.78 -3.71
CA GLU A 58 2.00 -4.83 -3.16
C GLU A 58 1.84 -3.66 -2.18
N ILE A 59 0.70 -2.98 -2.25
CA ILE A 59 0.34 -1.94 -1.29
C ILE A 59 -0.87 -2.43 -0.53
N ILE A 60 -0.70 -2.62 0.77
CA ILE A 60 -1.79 -3.00 1.65
C ILE A 60 -2.22 -1.77 2.42
N ARG A 61 -3.50 -1.45 2.37
CA ARG A 61 -4.09 -0.41 3.20
C ARG A 61 -4.73 -1.06 4.42
N ARG A 62 -4.39 -0.53 5.57
CA ARG A 62 -4.95 -0.89 6.85
C ARG A 62 -6.06 0.08 7.24
N ARG A 63 -7.18 -0.44 7.69
CA ARG A 63 -8.30 0.34 8.22
C ARG A 63 -8.82 -0.24 9.53
N MET A 64 -9.13 0.60 10.50
CA MET A 64 -9.75 0.18 11.75
C MET A 64 -11.26 0.02 11.54
N ILE A 65 -11.80 -1.10 12.01
CA ILE A 65 -13.23 -1.40 11.90
C ILE A 65 -13.94 -0.69 13.05
N VAL A 66 -14.82 0.24 12.71
CA VAL A 66 -15.59 1.03 13.68
C VAL A 66 -17.09 0.78 13.50
N GLU A 67 -17.88 1.08 14.53
CA GLU A 67 -19.34 0.93 14.43
C GLU A 67 -19.92 1.80 13.30
N ASP A 68 -21.02 1.35 12.72
CA ASP A 68 -21.73 2.09 11.67
C ASP A 68 -22.13 3.48 12.19
N GLY A 69 -21.73 4.52 11.45
CA GLY A 69 -21.99 5.92 11.81
C GLY A 69 -20.97 6.55 12.78
N LYS A 70 -19.93 5.81 13.21
CA LYS A 70 -18.81 6.34 14.00
C LYS A 70 -17.52 6.56 13.21
N VAL A 71 -17.56 6.37 11.89
CA VAL A 71 -16.42 6.67 11.00
C VAL A 71 -16.15 8.18 11.03
N GLU A 72 -15.04 8.58 11.64
CA GLU A 72 -14.52 9.94 11.65
C GLU A 72 -13.61 10.19 10.44
N ASP A 73 -12.77 9.20 10.09
CA ASP A 73 -11.86 9.29 8.96
C ASP A 73 -11.96 8.06 8.04
N PRO A 74 -12.64 8.17 6.88
CA PRO A 74 -12.74 7.10 5.89
C PRO A 74 -11.40 6.63 5.31
N LEU A 75 -10.32 7.39 5.52
CA LEU A 75 -8.97 7.00 5.12
C LEU A 75 -8.42 5.87 5.99
N VAL A 76 -8.60 5.95 7.31
CA VAL A 76 -8.04 5.00 8.28
C VAL A 76 -9.09 4.15 8.98
N GLU A 77 -10.37 4.42 8.77
CA GLU A 77 -11.49 3.68 9.36
C GLU A 77 -12.43 3.12 8.29
N ILE A 78 -13.13 2.05 8.65
CA ILE A 78 -14.17 1.42 7.85
C ILE A 78 -15.37 1.09 8.75
N ALA A 79 -16.57 1.28 8.23
CA ALA A 79 -17.78 0.91 8.93
C ALA A 79 -17.86 -0.62 9.05
N TYR A 80 -18.32 -1.13 10.20
CA TYR A 80 -18.52 -2.56 10.43
C TYR A 80 -19.36 -3.22 9.33
N SER A 81 -20.44 -2.56 8.89
CA SER A 81 -21.28 -3.05 7.80
C SER A 81 -20.56 -3.20 6.46
N ASP A 82 -19.46 -2.49 6.24
CA ASP A 82 -18.61 -2.64 5.05
C ASP A 82 -17.51 -3.68 5.25
N ALA A 83 -16.93 -3.75 6.46
CA ALA A 83 -15.95 -4.77 6.81
C ALA A 83 -16.51 -6.20 6.67
N ILE A 84 -17.71 -6.45 7.19
CA ILE A 84 -18.37 -7.77 7.11
C ILE A 84 -18.71 -8.23 5.68
N LYS A 85 -18.75 -7.30 4.72
CA LYS A 85 -18.97 -7.64 3.30
C LYS A 85 -17.70 -8.22 2.66
N ILE A 86 -16.54 -7.84 3.19
CA ILE A 86 -15.24 -8.34 2.75
C ILE A 86 -14.99 -9.68 3.43
N GLU A 87 -15.04 -9.70 4.76
CA GLU A 87 -14.90 -10.92 5.55
C GLU A 87 -15.91 -10.93 6.71
N PRO A 88 -16.80 -11.93 6.80
CA PRO A 88 -17.86 -11.99 7.82
C PRO A 88 -17.34 -12.14 9.26
N ASP A 89 -16.07 -12.49 9.38
CA ASP A 89 -15.39 -12.90 10.60
C ASP A 89 -14.87 -11.69 11.41
N TYR A 90 -14.92 -10.49 10.82
CA TYR A 90 -14.41 -9.27 11.42
C TYR A 90 -15.27 -8.76 12.57
N GLU A 91 -14.61 -8.17 13.58
CA GLU A 91 -15.23 -7.51 14.71
C GLU A 91 -14.88 -6.01 14.80
N VAL A 92 -15.73 -5.23 15.50
CA VAL A 92 -15.45 -3.82 15.78
C VAL A 92 -14.21 -3.70 16.66
N GLY A 93 -13.27 -2.85 16.27
CA GLY A 93 -11.98 -2.66 16.93
C GLY A 93 -10.83 -3.46 16.30
N GLU A 94 -11.11 -4.30 15.30
CA GLU A 94 -10.07 -5.00 14.54
C GLU A 94 -9.50 -4.15 13.40
N GLU A 95 -8.33 -4.56 12.91
CA GLU A 95 -7.68 -3.97 11.74
C GLU A 95 -7.95 -4.82 10.50
N LEU A 96 -8.55 -4.19 9.50
CA LEU A 96 -8.83 -4.75 8.19
C LEU A 96 -7.72 -4.38 7.21
N TYR A 97 -7.23 -5.36 6.46
CA TYR A 97 -6.13 -5.22 5.51
C TYR A 97 -6.64 -5.42 4.09
N GLU A 98 -6.53 -4.39 3.25
CA GLU A 98 -7.00 -4.43 1.87
C GLU A 98 -5.88 -4.13 0.88
N PRO A 99 -5.68 -4.96 -0.15
CA PRO A 99 -4.78 -4.62 -1.24
C PRO A 99 -5.34 -3.42 -2.01
N ILE A 100 -4.49 -2.45 -2.30
CA ILE A 100 -4.80 -1.28 -3.11
C ILE A 100 -4.00 -1.37 -4.40
N ASP A 101 -4.72 -1.33 -5.52
CA ASP A 101 -4.09 -1.13 -6.82
C ASP A 101 -3.97 0.36 -7.13
N LEU A 102 -2.73 0.82 -7.35
CA LEU A 102 -2.47 2.15 -7.92
C LEU A 102 -2.55 2.06 -9.46
N TYR A 103 -3.76 2.11 -10.01
CA TYR A 103 -3.98 2.32 -11.45
C TYR A 103 -4.02 3.81 -11.82
#